data_AF-A0A376P214-F1
#
_entry.id   AF-A0A376P214-F1
#
_cell.length_a   1.000
_cell.length_b   1.000
_cell.length_c   1.000
_cell.angle_alpha   90.00
_cell.angle_beta   90.00
_cell.angle_gamma   90.00
#
_symmetry.space_group_name_H-M   'P 1'
#
loop_
_entity.id
_entity.type
_entity.pdbx_description
1 polymer ?
#
loop_
_entity_poly.entity_id
_entity_poly.type
_entity_poly.pdbx_seq_one_letter_code
_entity_poly.pdbx_strand_id
1 'polypeptide(L)'
;MLYISLALVLLSDVSALELEKYADTAVAQAASPLLGHVGYVIVVIGALLATASAINANLFAVFNIMDNMGSERELPKLMNKSLWRQSTWATLLSWC
;
A
#
# COMPACT_ATOMS: atom_id res chain seq x y z
N MET A 1 12.13 15.68 -3.04
CA MET A 1 12.20 16.18 -4.42
C MET A 1 11.06 15.63 -5.29
N LEU A 2 10.83 14.31 -5.35
CA LEU A 2 9.75 13.70 -6.14
C LEU A 2 8.36 14.36 -5.95
N TYR A 3 7.94 14.59 -4.71
CA TYR A 3 6.63 15.21 -4.41
C TYR A 3 6.47 16.61 -5.02
N ILE A 4 7.53 17.43 -4.98
CA ILE A 4 7.50 18.80 -5.49
C ILE A 4 7.42 18.77 -7.03
N SER A 5 8.24 17.93 -7.66
CA SER A 5 8.23 17.74 -9.11
C SER A 5 6.87 17.23 -9.59
N LEU A 6 6.27 16.27 -8.88
CA LEU A 6 4.96 15.72 -9.22
C LEU A 6 3.86 16.78 -9.12
N ALA A 7 3.86 17.58 -8.05
CA ALA A 7 2.89 18.65 -7.88
C ALA A 7 2.95 19.69 -9.01
N LEU A 8 4.16 20.08 -9.45
CA LEU A 8 4.34 21.00 -10.57
C LEU A 8 3.79 20.43 -11.89
N VAL A 9 4.01 19.14 -12.16
CA VAL A 9 3.49 18.47 -13.35
C VAL A 9 1.95 18.43 -13.30
N LEU A 10 1.37 18.06 -12.16
CA LEU A 10 -0.10 18.01 -11.99
C LEU A 10 -0.77 19.37 -12.18
N LEU A 11 -0.19 20.42 -11.60
CA LEU A 11 -0.70 21.79 -11.70
C LEU A 11 -0.59 22.38 -13.12
N SER A 12 0.36 21.88 -13.92
CA SER A 12 0.58 22.36 -15.28
C SER A 12 -0.41 21.74 -16.27
N ASP A 13 -0.79 20.48 -16.05
CA ASP A 13 -1.51 19.68 -17.04
C ASP A 13 -3.00 19.48 -16.71
N VAL A 14 -3.39 19.53 -15.42
CA VAL A 14 -4.76 19.24 -14.96
C VAL A 14 -5.40 20.49 -14.34
N SER A 15 -6.64 20.82 -14.75
CA SER A 15 -7.38 21.94 -14.17
C SER A 15 -7.77 21.67 -12.71
N ALA A 16 -7.85 22.72 -11.88
CA ALA A 16 -8.18 22.58 -10.45
C ALA A 16 -9.51 21.85 -10.20
N LEU A 17 -10.51 22.06 -11.07
CA LEU A 17 -11.82 21.42 -10.98
C LEU A 17 -11.74 19.90 -11.26
N GLU A 18 -10.85 19.49 -12.16
CA GLU A 18 -10.68 18.08 -12.52
C GLU A 18 -9.83 17.33 -11.49
N LEU A 19 -8.85 18.02 -10.87
CA LEU A 19 -8.12 17.56 -9.70
C LEU A 19 -9.03 17.30 -8.50
N GLU A 20 -10.01 18.17 -8.24
CA GLU A 20 -10.98 17.96 -7.16
C GLU A 20 -11.88 16.75 -7.43
N LYS A 21 -12.33 16.60 -8.68
CA LYS A 21 -13.23 15.52 -9.07
C LYS A 21 -12.55 14.14 -9.13
N TYR A 22 -11.26 14.11 -9.50
CA TYR A 22 -10.49 12.89 -9.73
C TYR A 22 -9.19 12.87 -8.92
N ALA A 23 -9.24 13.27 -7.65
CA ALA A 23 -8.06 13.37 -6.79
C ALA A 23 -7.27 12.05 -6.69
N ASP A 24 -7.97 10.92 -6.57
CA ASP A 24 -7.34 9.60 -6.42
C ASP A 24 -6.63 9.12 -7.69
N THR A 25 -7.06 9.59 -8.86
CA THR A 25 -6.50 9.22 -10.16
C THR A 25 -5.78 10.37 -10.85
N ALA A 26 -5.55 11.48 -10.15
CA ALA A 26 -4.98 12.71 -10.72
C ALA A 26 -3.63 12.47 -11.41
N VAL A 27 -2.78 11.63 -10.81
CA VAL A 27 -1.46 11.26 -11.37
C VAL A 27 -1.59 10.45 -12.66
N ALA A 28 -2.56 9.54 -12.73
CA ALA A 28 -2.81 8.76 -13.94
C ALA A 28 -3.47 9.63 -15.03
N GLN A 29 -4.40 10.51 -14.64
CA GLN A 29 -5.08 11.43 -15.54
C GLN A 29 -4.10 12.41 -16.19
N ALA A 30 -3.15 12.96 -15.42
CA ALA A 30 -2.10 13.82 -15.92
C ALA A 30 -1.12 13.13 -16.88
N ALA A 31 -1.00 11.79 -16.83
CA ALA A 31 -0.18 11.04 -17.78
C ALA A 31 -0.84 10.86 -19.15
N SER A 32 -2.16 10.98 -19.23
CA SER A 32 -2.94 10.82 -20.47
C SER A 32 -2.63 11.87 -21.55
N PRO A 33 -2.59 13.18 -21.26
CA PRO A 33 -2.19 14.20 -22.26
C PRO A 33 -0.71 14.12 -22.65
N LEU A 34 0.15 13.63 -21.76
CA LEU A 34 1.61 13.54 -21.98
C LEU A 34 2.03 12.30 -22.79
N LEU A 35 1.38 11.15 -22.56
CA LEU A 35 1.78 9.83 -23.07
C LEU A 35 0.62 9.03 -23.67
N GLY A 36 -0.59 9.61 -23.74
CA GLY A 36 -1.80 8.93 -24.20
C GLY A 36 -2.29 7.83 -23.24
N HIS A 37 -3.16 6.97 -23.76
CA HIS A 37 -3.73 5.85 -23.00
C HIS A 37 -2.66 4.89 -22.44
N VAL A 38 -1.55 4.73 -23.16
CA VAL A 38 -0.44 3.86 -22.73
C VAL A 38 0.20 4.39 -21.44
N GLY A 39 0.39 5.71 -21.33
CA GLY A 39 0.92 6.33 -20.12
C GLY A 39 0.01 6.14 -18.92
N TYR A 40 -1.31 6.31 -19.10
CA TYR A 40 -2.30 6.05 -18.06
C TYR A 40 -2.19 4.62 -17.51
N VAL A 41 -2.15 3.62 -18.40
CA VAL A 41 -2.09 2.21 -18.00
C VAL A 41 -0.80 1.87 -17.26
N ILE A 42 0.35 2.38 -17.72
CA ILE A 42 1.65 2.16 -17.06
C ILE A 42 1.65 2.74 -15.64
N VAL A 43 1.11 3.95 -15.46
CA VAL A 43 1.04 4.60 -14.15
C VAL A 43 0.14 3.82 -13.19
N VAL A 44 -1.02 3.34 -13.66
CA VAL A 44 -1.93 2.53 -12.85
C VAL A 44 -1.27 1.23 -12.41
N ILE A 45 -0.62 0.50 -13.32
CA ILE A 45 0.10 -0.74 -12.99
C ILE A 45 1.24 -0.45 -12.00
N GLY A 46 2.00 0.63 -12.23
CA GLY A 46 3.06 1.08 -11.34
C GLY A 46 2.54 1.37 -9.93
N ALA A 47 1.41 2.07 -9.80
CA ALA A 47 0.79 2.39 -8.52
C ALA A 47 0.34 1.14 -7.75
N LEU A 48 -0.26 0.16 -8.45
CA LEU A 48 -0.67 -1.11 -7.85
C LEU A 48 0.53 -1.90 -7.32
N LEU A 49 1.59 -2.00 -8.11
CA LEU A 49 2.81 -2.70 -7.73
C LEU A 49 3.53 -2.00 -6.57
N ALA A 50 3.58 -0.67 -6.57
CA ALA A 50 4.16 0.11 -5.48
C ALA A 50 3.39 -0.10 -4.16
N THR A 51 2.05 -0.09 -4.22
CA THR A 51 1.19 -0.31 -3.05
C THR A 51 1.35 -1.73 -2.50
N ALA A 52 1.32 -2.74 -3.38
CA ALA A 52 1.54 -4.13 -2.97
C ALA A 52 2.93 -4.33 -2.33
N SER A 53 3.96 -3.70 -2.90
CA SER A 53 5.33 -3.75 -2.37
C SER A 53 5.45 -3.09 -1.01
N ALA A 54 4.81 -1.93 -0.81
CA ALA A 54 4.79 -1.22 0.47
C ALA A 54 4.10 -2.04 1.56
N ILE A 55 2.96 -2.67 1.25
CA ILE A 55 2.25 -3.57 2.18
C ILE A 55 3.13 -4.76 2.54
N ASN A 56 3.72 -5.41 1.55
CA ASN A 56 4.58 -6.59 1.75
C ASN A 56 5.80 -6.25 2.61
N ALA A 57 6.48 -5.14 2.35
CA ALA A 57 7.61 -4.67 3.14
C ALA A 57 7.22 -4.36 4.59
N ASN A 58 6.08 -3.70 4.80
CA ASN A 58 5.60 -3.38 6.14
C ASN A 58 5.25 -4.66 6.93
N LEU A 59 4.65 -5.65 6.28
CA LEU A 59 4.32 -6.93 6.92
C LEU A 59 5.58 -7.67 7.39
N PHE A 60 6.61 -7.73 6.55
CA PHE A 60 7.90 -8.33 6.93
C PHE A 60 8.59 -7.55 8.05
N ALA A 61 8.54 -6.22 8.02
CA ALA A 61 9.08 -5.38 9.08
C ALA A 61 8.40 -5.67 10.42
N VAL A 62 7.06 -5.75 10.44
CA VAL A 62 6.29 -6.08 11.64
C VAL A 62 6.60 -7.48 12.14
N PHE A 63 6.70 -8.49 11.25
CA PHE A 63 7.10 -9.85 11.66
C PHE A 63 8.49 -9.89 12.29
N ASN A 64 9.46 -9.18 11.71
CA ASN A 64 10.81 -9.11 12.26
C ASN A 64 10.83 -8.44 13.64
N ILE A 65 10.04 -7.39 13.84
CA ILE A 65 9.90 -6.73 15.15
C ILE A 65 9.26 -7.67 16.18
N MET A 66 8.20 -8.38 15.81
CA MET A 66 7.53 -9.32 16.70
C MET A 66 8.42 -10.50 17.09
N ASP A 67 9.23 -11.01 16.15
CA ASP A 67 10.20 -12.08 16.45
C ASP A 67 11.25 -11.59 17.47
N ASN A 68 11.79 -10.38 17.28
CA ASN A 68 12.76 -9.79 18.19
C ASN A 68 12.17 -9.56 19.60
N MET A 69 10.96 -9.01 19.70
CA MET A 69 10.27 -8.79 20.98
C MET A 69 9.86 -10.11 21.67
N GLY A 70 9.56 -11.16 20.88
CA GLY A 70 9.24 -12.50 21.39
C GLY A 70 10.47 -13.19 21.99
N SER A 71 11.63 -13.02 21.37
CA SER A 71 12.94 -13.46 21.88
C SER A 71 13.29 -12.79 23.22
N GLU A 72 12.98 -11.50 23.37
CA GLU A 72 13.19 -10.73 24.61
C GLU A 72 12.14 -10.99 25.71
N ARG A 73 11.19 -11.91 25.48
CA ARG A 73 10.09 -12.29 26.40
C ARG A 73 9.11 -11.16 26.77
N GLU A 74 9.09 -10.08 26.00
CA GLU A 74 8.21 -8.92 26.25
C GLU A 74 6.80 -9.10 25.67
N LEU A 75 6.59 -10.09 24.80
CA LEU A 75 5.29 -10.34 24.18
C LEU A 75 4.43 -11.35 24.97
N PRO A 76 3.12 -11.09 25.15
CA PRO A 76 2.20 -12.07 25.71
C PRO A 76 2.14 -13.33 24.84
N LYS A 77 2.09 -14.52 25.48
CA LYS A 77 2.20 -15.87 24.86
C LYS A 77 1.24 -16.13 23.68
N LEU A 78 0.19 -15.31 23.52
CA LEU A 78 -0.76 -15.38 22.41
C LEU A 78 -0.13 -15.00 21.06
N MET A 79 0.87 -14.11 21.06
CA MET A 79 1.53 -13.60 19.85
C MET A 79 2.65 -14.52 19.32
N ASN A 80 3.04 -15.52 20.12
CA ASN A 80 4.06 -16.51 19.76
C ASN A 80 3.50 -17.70 18.94
N LYS A 81 2.22 -17.66 18.55
CA LYS A 81 1.63 -18.67 17.66
C LYS A 81 1.62 -18.16 16.22
N SER A 82 2.30 -18.90 15.35
CA SER A 82 2.33 -18.66 13.90
C SER A 82 0.91 -18.53 13.34
N LEU A 83 0.54 -17.32 12.92
CA LEU A 83 -0.75 -17.00 12.29
C LEU A 83 -0.87 -17.53 10.85
N TRP A 84 0.20 -18.11 10.31
CA TRP A 84 0.28 -18.50 8.90
C TRP A 84 -0.69 -19.63 8.50
N ARG A 85 -1.24 -20.40 9.47
CA ARG A 85 -2.12 -21.54 9.14
C ARG A 85 -3.14 -21.96 10.21
N GLN A 86 -3.53 -21.08 11.15
CA GLN A 86 -4.41 -21.48 12.27
C GLN A 86 -5.65 -20.62 12.49
N SER A 87 -5.85 -19.55 11.71
CA SER A 87 -7.00 -18.66 11.92
C SER A 87 -8.36 -19.27 11.55
N THR A 88 -8.40 -20.44 10.89
CA THR A 88 -9.68 -21.11 10.56
C THR A 88 -10.15 -22.04 11.68
N TRP A 89 -9.23 -22.69 12.40
CA TRP A 89 -9.58 -23.67 13.44
C TRP A 89 -9.89 -23.01 14.79
N ALA A 90 -9.22 -21.90 15.11
CA ALA A 90 -9.43 -21.19 16.38
C ALA A 90 -10.84 -20.57 16.48
N THR A 91 -11.40 -20.11 15.37
CA THR A 91 -12.73 -19.48 15.31
C THR A 91 -13.87 -20.51 15.33
N LEU A 92 -13.61 -21.77 14.97
CA LEU A 92 -14.60 -22.85 15.02
C LEU A 92 -14.74 -23.46 16.42
N LEU A 93 -13.66 -23.51 17.21
CA LEU A 93 -13.67 -24.05 18.58
C LEU A 93 -14.09 -23.03 19.65
N SER A 94 -14.18 -21.74 19.33
CA SER A 94 -14.63 -20.71 20.29
C SER A 94 -16.15 -20.63 20.47
N TRP A 95 -16.92 -21.48 19.77
CA TRP A 95 -18.39 -21.56 19.81
C TRP A 95 -18.89 -22.92 20.34
N CYS A 96 -18.05 -23.67 21.05
CA CYS A 96 -18.42 -24.87 21.81
C CYS A 96 -17.98 -24.72 23.27
#